data_AF-A0A2V6F849-F1
#
_entry.id   AF-A0A2V6F849-F1
#
_cell.length_a   1.000
_cell.length_b   1.000
_cell.length_c   1.000
_cell.angle_alpha   90.00
_cell.angle_beta   90.00
_cell.angle_gamma   90.00
#
_symmetry.space_group_name_H-M   'P 1'
#
loop_
_entity.id
_entity.type
_entity.pdbx_description
1 polymer ?
#
loop_
_entity_poly.entity_id
_entity_poly.type
_entity_poly.pdbx_seq_one_letter_code
_entity_poly.pdbx_strand_id
1 'polypeptide(L)'
;PDPLHPGLGAPATPGEATWNHRFAFTTNTWTIPGGAATNDYVSEVSSEATVYRTGDSPYTFLSTAALVADVQAWVDDPATNFGWMLICEAEAFNFTARRFASHEDTGHEPQIEVDYLPPRIDQVQRAGSQLNFSFTARAGQAYAIEFRDAFSAGDAWSTLTNFAAQPASTNLIVADPTGNPQRFYRLRLP
;
A
#
# COMPACT_ATOMS: atom_id res chain seq x y z
N PRO A 1 -1.35 -10.91 30.33
CA PRO A 1 -1.42 -12.34 29.95
C PRO A 1 -1.55 -13.24 31.20
N ASP A 2 -2.53 -14.15 31.23
CA ASP A 2 -2.63 -15.17 32.28
C ASP A 2 -1.50 -16.22 32.07
N PRO A 3 -0.54 -16.33 33.00
CA PRO A 3 0.56 -17.29 32.88
C PRO A 3 0.12 -18.75 33.10
N LEU A 4 -1.10 -19.01 33.57
CA LEU A 4 -1.55 -20.36 33.92
C LEU A 4 -2.18 -21.13 32.74
N HIS A 5 -2.74 -20.43 31.74
CA HIS A 5 -3.41 -21.06 30.59
C HIS A 5 -3.05 -20.41 29.25
N PRO A 6 -1.85 -20.65 28.71
CA PRO A 6 -1.43 -20.13 27.42
C PRO A 6 -2.22 -20.81 26.28
N GLY A 7 -3.45 -20.35 26.03
CA GLY A 7 -4.30 -20.88 24.96
C GLY A 7 -5.80 -20.61 25.12
N LEU A 8 -6.27 -20.21 26.30
CA LEU A 8 -7.70 -19.94 26.53
C LEU A 8 -8.14 -18.53 26.12
N GLY A 9 -7.19 -17.66 25.75
CA GLY A 9 -7.46 -16.24 25.53
C GLY A 9 -7.95 -15.56 26.80
N ALA A 10 -8.50 -14.35 26.67
CA ALA A 10 -9.31 -13.69 27.69
C ALA A 10 -10.71 -13.46 27.12
N PRO A 11 -11.74 -13.27 27.96
CA PRO A 11 -13.03 -12.79 27.48
C PRO A 11 -12.83 -11.49 26.71
N ALA A 12 -13.45 -11.40 25.53
CA ALA A 12 -13.34 -10.21 24.70
C ALA A 12 -13.95 -8.98 25.41
N THR A 13 -13.39 -7.81 25.15
CA THR A 13 -13.92 -6.50 25.57
C THR A 13 -14.61 -5.77 24.39
N PRO A 14 -15.43 -4.72 24.63
CA PRO A 14 -16.10 -3.96 23.57
C PRO A 14 -15.13 -3.47 22.49
N GLY A 15 -15.41 -3.83 21.24
CA GLY A 15 -14.57 -3.46 20.10
C GLY A 15 -13.49 -4.49 19.70
N GLU A 16 -13.25 -5.54 20.48
CA GLU A 16 -12.28 -6.57 20.11
C GLU A 16 -12.83 -7.55 19.06
N ALA A 17 -11.96 -8.09 18.20
CA ALA A 17 -12.34 -9.13 17.26
C ALA A 17 -12.52 -10.49 17.97
N THR A 18 -13.52 -11.25 17.56
CA THR A 18 -13.79 -12.61 18.02
C THR A 18 -14.09 -13.52 16.83
N TRP A 19 -14.24 -14.81 17.07
CA TRP A 19 -14.66 -15.76 16.04
C TRP A 19 -16.00 -15.40 15.36
N ASN A 20 -16.94 -14.77 16.09
CA ASN A 20 -18.28 -14.44 15.58
C ASN A 20 -18.46 -12.95 15.25
N HIS A 21 -17.67 -12.05 15.85
CA HIS A 21 -17.80 -10.60 15.68
C HIS A 21 -16.51 -9.96 15.21
N ARG A 22 -16.62 -9.01 14.27
CA ARG A 22 -15.51 -8.13 13.87
C ARG A 22 -15.18 -7.14 14.99
N PHE A 23 -16.23 -6.63 15.66
CA PHE A 23 -16.14 -5.79 16.84
C PHE A 23 -17.13 -6.32 17.89
N ALA A 24 -16.62 -6.96 18.94
CA ALA A 24 -17.43 -7.56 19.99
C ALA A 24 -18.37 -6.54 20.65
N PHE A 25 -19.53 -7.01 21.10
CA PHE A 25 -20.59 -6.20 21.72
C PHE A 25 -21.20 -5.15 20.78
N THR A 26 -21.12 -5.38 19.46
CA THR A 26 -21.81 -4.61 18.41
C THR A 26 -22.63 -5.54 17.52
N THR A 27 -23.38 -4.99 16.56
CA THR A 27 -24.06 -5.78 15.52
C THR A 27 -23.15 -6.18 14.36
N ASN A 28 -21.86 -5.78 14.40
CA ASN A 28 -20.89 -6.06 13.34
C ASN A 28 -20.33 -7.48 13.49
N THR A 29 -20.90 -8.40 12.73
CA THR A 29 -20.61 -9.84 12.75
C THR A 29 -19.84 -10.26 11.51
N TRP A 30 -19.04 -11.32 11.64
CA TRP A 30 -18.56 -12.04 10.46
C TRP A 30 -19.74 -12.74 9.77
N THR A 31 -19.67 -12.93 8.46
CA THR A 31 -20.77 -13.58 7.71
C THR A 31 -21.00 -15.02 8.18
N ILE A 32 -19.90 -15.71 8.48
CA ILE A 32 -19.87 -17.00 9.17
C ILE A 32 -18.82 -16.91 10.29
N PRO A 33 -18.88 -17.80 11.30
CA PRO A 33 -17.82 -17.87 12.30
C PRO A 33 -16.45 -18.07 11.62
N GLY A 34 -15.50 -17.16 11.88
CA GLY A 34 -14.18 -17.13 11.25
C GLY A 34 -14.07 -16.31 9.96
N GLY A 35 -15.17 -15.75 9.45
CA GLY A 35 -15.20 -15.00 8.20
C GLY A 35 -15.45 -15.90 6.98
N ALA A 36 -16.26 -15.40 6.04
CA ALA A 36 -16.53 -16.03 4.75
C ALA A 36 -15.67 -15.39 3.65
N ALA A 37 -15.08 -16.22 2.81
CA ALA A 37 -14.47 -15.78 1.56
C ALA A 37 -15.47 -14.95 0.73
N THR A 38 -14.96 -13.95 0.01
CA THR A 38 -15.71 -12.96 -0.81
C THR A 38 -16.47 -11.90 -0.01
N ASN A 39 -17.03 -12.23 1.16
CA ASN A 39 -17.81 -11.29 1.97
C ASN A 39 -16.98 -10.58 3.05
N ASP A 40 -16.09 -11.32 3.69
CA ASP A 40 -15.26 -10.85 4.80
C ASP A 40 -13.79 -10.67 4.40
N TYR A 41 -13.32 -11.40 3.39
CA TYR A 41 -11.97 -11.31 2.81
C TYR A 41 -11.96 -11.76 1.34
N VAL A 42 -10.93 -11.37 0.59
CA VAL A 42 -10.69 -11.85 -0.78
C VAL A 42 -10.02 -13.22 -0.72
N SER A 43 -10.54 -14.20 -1.46
CA SER A 43 -10.04 -15.59 -1.40
C SER A 43 -8.71 -15.83 -2.11
N GLU A 44 -8.29 -14.90 -2.98
CA GLU A 44 -6.98 -14.97 -3.62
C GLU A 44 -5.89 -14.71 -2.58
N VAL A 45 -4.94 -15.62 -2.48
CA VAL A 45 -3.85 -15.53 -1.49
C VAL A 45 -2.83 -14.50 -1.95
N SER A 46 -2.66 -13.43 -1.18
CA SER A 46 -1.67 -12.39 -1.47
C SER A 46 -0.25 -12.85 -1.19
N SER A 47 -0.03 -13.62 -0.11
CA SER A 47 1.26 -14.22 0.24
C SER A 47 1.05 -15.30 1.31
N GLU A 48 2.00 -16.20 1.45
CA GLU A 48 1.99 -17.26 2.46
C GLU A 48 3.38 -17.45 3.05
N ALA A 49 3.42 -17.92 4.30
CA ALA A 49 4.65 -18.25 5.00
C ALA A 49 4.41 -19.36 6.02
N THR A 50 5.40 -20.21 6.22
CA THR A 50 5.35 -21.23 7.29
C THR A 50 5.72 -20.60 8.63
N VAL A 51 4.83 -20.71 9.62
CA VAL A 51 5.01 -20.16 10.97
C VAL A 51 5.26 -21.31 11.94
N TYR A 52 6.53 -21.62 12.19
CA TYR A 52 6.92 -22.80 12.94
C TYR A 52 7.37 -22.52 14.38
N ARG A 53 8.60 -22.04 14.60
CA ARG A 53 9.14 -21.81 15.96
C ARG A 53 9.20 -20.33 16.29
N THR A 54 8.89 -19.97 17.54
CA THR A 54 9.04 -18.59 18.04
C THR A 54 10.44 -18.01 17.81
N GLY A 55 11.49 -18.83 17.81
CA GLY A 55 12.86 -18.40 17.51
C GLY A 55 13.10 -17.94 16.06
N ASP A 56 12.16 -18.23 15.15
CA ASP A 56 12.18 -17.78 13.75
C ASP A 56 11.50 -16.40 13.60
N SER A 57 10.98 -15.80 14.68
CA SER A 57 10.40 -14.46 14.67
C SER A 57 11.50 -13.39 14.48
N PRO A 58 11.28 -12.36 13.63
CA PRO A 58 10.05 -12.07 12.90
C PRO A 58 9.83 -12.99 11.68
N TYR A 59 8.58 -13.36 11.45
CA TYR A 59 8.20 -14.09 10.24
C TYR A 59 7.93 -13.12 9.09
N THR A 60 8.52 -13.36 7.93
CA THR A 60 8.34 -12.54 6.74
C THR A 60 7.45 -13.23 5.72
N PHE A 61 6.35 -12.57 5.34
CA PHE A 61 5.58 -12.91 4.15
C PHE A 61 6.25 -12.25 2.95
N LEU A 62 6.80 -13.06 2.03
CA LEU A 62 7.56 -12.53 0.90
C LEU A 62 6.66 -11.72 -0.03
N SER A 63 7.22 -10.66 -0.62
CA SER A 63 6.53 -9.86 -1.62
C SER A 63 6.21 -10.70 -2.86
N THR A 64 4.96 -10.65 -3.29
CA THR A 64 4.46 -11.31 -4.50
C THR A 64 3.78 -10.27 -5.40
N ALA A 65 3.48 -10.64 -6.63
CA ALA A 65 2.70 -9.77 -7.52
C ALA A 65 1.30 -9.45 -6.95
N ALA A 66 0.68 -10.39 -6.23
CA ALA A 66 -0.64 -10.18 -5.61
C ALA A 66 -0.55 -9.21 -4.42
N LEU A 67 0.44 -9.38 -3.54
CA LEU A 67 0.67 -8.46 -2.41
C LEU A 67 0.96 -7.03 -2.90
N VAL A 68 1.74 -6.89 -3.97
CA VAL A 68 2.01 -5.59 -4.61
C VAL A 68 0.74 -5.00 -5.22
N ALA A 69 -0.10 -5.82 -5.87
CA ALA A 69 -1.36 -5.36 -6.44
C ALA A 69 -2.33 -4.85 -5.36
N ASP A 70 -2.40 -5.53 -4.21
CA ASP A 70 -3.22 -5.09 -3.09
C ASP A 70 -2.79 -3.72 -2.57
N VAL A 71 -1.50 -3.55 -2.27
CA VAL A 71 -0.96 -2.27 -1.78
C VAL A 71 -1.13 -1.16 -2.83
N GLN A 72 -0.94 -1.47 -4.12
CA GLN A 72 -1.16 -0.51 -5.19
C GLN A 72 -2.64 -0.10 -5.27
N ALA A 73 -3.58 -1.04 -5.14
CA ALA A 73 -5.01 -0.74 -5.08
C ALA A 73 -5.37 0.13 -3.87
N TRP A 74 -4.73 -0.08 -2.71
CA TRP A 74 -4.94 0.78 -1.53
C TRP A 74 -4.44 2.21 -1.73
N VAL A 75 -3.38 2.39 -2.53
CA VAL A 75 -2.88 3.73 -2.90
C VAL A 75 -3.80 4.40 -3.92
N ASP A 76 -4.28 3.64 -4.91
CA ASP A 76 -5.08 4.17 -6.02
C ASP A 76 -6.54 4.44 -5.61
N ASP A 77 -7.12 3.60 -4.75
CA ASP A 77 -8.45 3.79 -4.18
C ASP A 77 -8.49 3.42 -2.67
N PRO A 78 -8.03 4.34 -1.80
CA PRO A 78 -7.95 4.10 -0.36
C PRO A 78 -9.28 3.75 0.29
N ALA A 79 -10.41 4.17 -0.30
CA ALA A 79 -11.75 3.89 0.24
C ALA A 79 -12.13 2.41 0.12
N THR A 80 -11.46 1.66 -0.76
CA THR A 80 -11.66 0.22 -0.96
C THR A 80 -10.74 -0.64 -0.11
N ASN A 81 -9.80 -0.05 0.65
CA ASN A 81 -8.90 -0.79 1.51
C ASN A 81 -9.64 -1.36 2.74
N PHE A 82 -9.64 -2.69 2.87
CA PHE A 82 -10.15 -3.42 4.04
C PHE A 82 -9.06 -4.27 4.73
N GLY A 83 -7.79 -4.05 4.38
CA GLY A 83 -6.64 -4.76 4.92
C GLY A 83 -6.54 -6.22 4.46
N TRP A 84 -5.65 -6.98 5.13
CA TRP A 84 -5.49 -8.41 4.91
C TRP A 84 -5.99 -9.23 6.10
N MET A 85 -6.41 -10.46 5.79
CA MET A 85 -6.71 -11.48 6.78
C MET A 85 -5.62 -12.55 6.75
N LEU A 86 -5.03 -12.86 7.91
CA LEU A 86 -4.12 -13.99 8.05
C LEU A 86 -4.94 -15.22 8.45
N ILE A 87 -4.90 -16.26 7.63
CA ILE A 87 -5.63 -17.50 7.84
C ILE A 87 -4.62 -18.65 7.90
N CYS A 88 -4.79 -19.56 8.86
CA CYS A 88 -4.02 -20.79 8.88
C CYS A 88 -4.61 -21.78 7.87
N GLU A 89 -3.83 -22.26 6.92
CA GLU A 89 -4.30 -23.27 5.95
C GLU A 89 -4.75 -24.58 6.65
N ALA A 90 -4.15 -24.89 7.79
CA ALA A 90 -4.27 -26.17 8.48
C ALA A 90 -5.09 -26.09 9.80
N GLU A 91 -6.28 -25.49 9.76
CA GLU A 91 -7.14 -25.32 10.96
C GLU A 91 -7.68 -26.62 11.55
N ALA A 92 -7.72 -27.71 10.75
CA ALA A 92 -8.23 -29.02 11.19
C ALA A 92 -7.21 -29.85 12.00
N PHE A 93 -5.96 -29.39 12.12
CA PHE A 93 -4.90 -30.10 12.82
C PHE A 93 -4.63 -29.51 14.19
N ASN A 94 -4.37 -30.37 15.18
CA ASN A 94 -4.02 -29.93 16.51
C ASN A 94 -2.69 -29.14 16.49
N PHE A 95 -2.61 -28.12 17.36
CA PHE A 95 -1.39 -27.34 17.61
C PHE A 95 -0.89 -26.46 16.45
N THR A 96 -1.77 -26.10 15.50
CA THR A 96 -1.46 -25.17 14.40
C THR A 96 -1.74 -23.70 14.73
N ALA A 97 -2.49 -23.42 15.81
CA ALA A 97 -2.75 -22.05 16.25
C ALA A 97 -1.45 -21.30 16.57
N ARG A 98 -1.36 -20.05 16.11
CA ARG A 98 -0.23 -19.13 16.34
C ARG A 98 -0.77 -17.78 16.78
N ARG A 99 -0.04 -17.11 17.67
CA ARG A 99 -0.35 -15.75 18.13
C ARG A 99 0.65 -14.79 17.51
N PHE A 100 0.12 -13.74 16.89
CA PHE A 100 0.90 -12.59 16.46
C PHE A 100 0.73 -11.44 17.45
N ALA A 101 1.75 -10.60 17.56
CA ALA A 101 1.66 -9.33 18.26
C ALA A 101 0.70 -8.39 17.52
N SER A 102 -0.07 -7.60 18.25
CA SER A 102 -0.94 -6.56 17.69
C SER A 102 -0.15 -5.27 17.49
N HIS A 103 -0.78 -4.25 16.90
CA HIS A 103 -0.15 -2.94 16.74
C HIS A 103 0.08 -2.23 18.09
N GLU A 104 -0.61 -2.66 19.17
CA GLU A 104 -0.45 -2.08 20.51
C GLU A 104 0.73 -2.70 21.30
N ASP A 105 1.34 -3.78 20.80
CA ASP A 105 2.49 -4.43 21.44
C ASP A 105 3.80 -3.73 21.03
N THR A 106 4.14 -2.68 21.77
CA THR A 106 5.27 -1.81 21.45
C THR A 106 6.60 -2.57 21.30
N GLY A 107 7.25 -2.44 20.15
CA GLY A 107 8.50 -3.11 19.81
C GLY A 107 8.34 -4.47 19.11
N HIS A 108 7.11 -4.96 18.97
CA HIS A 108 6.78 -6.20 18.26
C HIS A 108 5.65 -6.00 17.24
N GLU A 109 5.34 -4.76 16.89
CA GLU A 109 4.24 -4.42 15.99
C GLU A 109 4.42 -5.06 14.61
N PRO A 110 3.35 -5.53 13.94
CA PRO A 110 3.42 -5.94 12.55
C PRO A 110 3.89 -4.77 11.67
N GLN A 111 4.79 -5.06 10.72
CA GLN A 111 5.33 -4.05 9.80
C GLN A 111 5.06 -4.44 8.34
N ILE A 112 4.86 -3.42 7.52
CA ILE A 112 4.88 -3.53 6.07
C ILE A 112 6.07 -2.73 5.54
N GLU A 113 6.92 -3.38 4.75
CA GLU A 113 8.03 -2.74 4.06
C GLU A 113 7.63 -2.51 2.60
N VAL A 114 7.70 -1.26 2.15
CA VAL A 114 7.26 -0.85 0.80
C VAL A 114 8.40 -0.14 0.09
N ASP A 115 8.99 -0.84 -0.86
CA ASP A 115 9.89 -0.26 -1.85
C ASP A 115 9.09 0.25 -3.05
N TYR A 116 9.24 1.54 -3.36
CA TYR A 116 8.57 2.16 -4.49
C TYR A 116 9.51 3.09 -5.27
N LEU A 117 9.22 3.24 -6.56
CA LEU A 117 9.89 4.20 -7.42
C LEU A 117 8.95 5.38 -7.67
N PRO A 118 9.23 6.57 -7.13
CA PRO A 118 8.42 7.75 -7.41
C PRO A 118 8.53 8.12 -8.89
N PRO A 119 7.50 8.81 -9.45
CA PRO A 119 7.60 9.42 -10.77
C PRO A 119 8.83 10.32 -10.85
N ARG A 120 9.62 10.17 -11.91
CA ARG A 120 10.85 10.95 -12.13
C ARG A 120 10.94 11.37 -13.59
N ILE A 121 11.67 12.44 -13.83
CA ILE A 121 12.12 12.80 -15.18
C ILE A 121 13.28 11.85 -15.53
N ASP A 122 13.13 11.11 -16.62
CA ASP A 122 14.12 10.11 -17.06
C ASP A 122 15.22 10.74 -17.92
N GLN A 123 14.86 11.70 -18.78
CA GLN A 123 15.81 12.39 -19.66
C GLN A 123 15.48 13.87 -19.76
N VAL A 124 16.52 14.71 -19.83
CA VAL A 124 16.41 16.14 -20.13
C VAL A 124 17.38 16.48 -21.25
N GLN A 125 16.91 17.22 -22.25
CA GLN A 125 17.71 17.69 -23.37
C GLN A 125 17.27 19.07 -23.81
N ARG A 126 18.23 19.91 -24.21
CA ARG A 126 17.93 21.19 -24.86
C ARG A 126 17.97 21.00 -26.37
N ALA A 127 16.90 21.39 -27.06
CA ALA A 127 16.78 21.37 -28.51
C ALA A 127 16.48 22.79 -29.01
N GLY A 128 17.52 23.52 -29.43
CA GLY A 128 17.39 24.93 -29.83
C GLY A 128 16.88 25.81 -28.68
N SER A 129 15.72 26.43 -28.88
CA SER A 129 15.03 27.28 -27.89
C SER A 129 14.03 26.51 -27.01
N GLN A 130 14.04 25.18 -27.02
CA GLN A 130 13.18 24.34 -26.18
C GLN A 130 14.00 23.49 -25.22
N LEU A 131 13.49 23.33 -24.01
CA LEU A 131 13.87 22.27 -23.10
C LEU A 131 12.87 21.12 -23.28
N ASN A 132 13.36 19.99 -23.75
CA ASN A 132 12.58 18.77 -23.86
C ASN A 132 12.98 17.83 -22.73
N PHE A 133 12.01 17.25 -22.05
CA PHE A 133 12.27 16.18 -21.10
C PHE A 133 11.24 15.08 -21.23
N SER A 134 11.61 13.88 -20.84
CA SER A 134 10.74 12.72 -20.93
C SER A 134 10.67 11.94 -19.64
N PHE A 135 9.58 11.20 -19.49
CA PHE A 135 9.35 10.32 -18.37
C PHE A 135 8.47 9.14 -18.79
N THR A 136 8.65 8.02 -18.09
CA THR A 136 7.78 6.85 -18.24
C THR A 136 6.46 7.08 -17.50
N ALA A 137 5.37 7.26 -18.23
CA ALA A 137 4.02 7.26 -17.68
C ALA A 137 3.54 5.82 -17.50
N ARG A 138 3.06 5.47 -16.31
CA ARG A 138 2.47 4.16 -16.02
C ARG A 138 1.05 4.08 -16.61
N ALA A 139 0.67 2.88 -17.06
CA ALA A 139 -0.69 2.61 -17.49
C ALA A 139 -1.71 2.99 -16.39
N GLY A 140 -2.85 3.55 -16.78
CA GLY A 140 -3.91 3.96 -15.86
C GLY A 140 -3.64 5.25 -15.08
N GLN A 141 -2.41 5.79 -15.10
CA GLN A 141 -2.03 6.92 -14.25
C GLN A 141 -2.00 8.23 -15.02
N ALA A 142 -2.70 9.24 -14.49
CA ALA A 142 -2.62 10.62 -14.98
C ALA A 142 -1.42 11.35 -14.36
N TYR A 143 -0.90 12.35 -15.05
CA TYR A 143 0.27 13.12 -14.61
C TYR A 143 0.05 14.62 -14.86
N ALA A 144 0.40 15.44 -13.88
CA ALA A 144 0.56 16.88 -14.06
C ALA A 144 2.05 17.22 -14.05
N ILE A 145 2.47 18.02 -15.02
CA ILE A 145 3.80 18.60 -15.04
C ILE A 145 3.67 20.01 -14.52
N GLU A 146 4.39 20.30 -13.46
CA GLU A 146 4.38 21.61 -12.84
C GLU A 146 5.77 22.21 -12.87
N PHE A 147 5.81 23.54 -12.87
CA PHE A 147 7.04 24.31 -12.86
C PHE A 147 6.99 25.47 -11.87
N ARG A 148 8.17 25.98 -11.55
CA ARG A 148 8.35 27.29 -10.93
C ARG A 148 9.72 27.86 -11.27
N ASP A 149 9.83 29.18 -11.23
CA ASP A 149 11.06 29.85 -11.67
C ASP A 149 12.06 30.09 -10.52
N ALA A 150 11.63 29.97 -9.25
CA ALA A 150 12.49 30.07 -8.07
C ALA A 150 12.04 29.15 -6.91
N PHE A 151 12.93 28.95 -5.92
CA PHE A 151 12.69 28.20 -4.67
C PHE A 151 12.55 29.17 -3.47
N SER A 152 11.96 30.34 -3.67
CA SER A 152 11.79 31.30 -2.58
C SER A 152 10.50 31.02 -1.78
N ALA A 153 10.45 31.48 -0.54
CA ALA A 153 9.26 31.32 0.31
C ALA A 153 8.09 32.09 -0.32
N GLY A 154 7.05 31.35 -0.76
CA GLY A 154 5.88 31.90 -1.44
C GLY A 154 5.76 31.54 -2.93
N ASP A 155 6.79 30.96 -3.55
CA ASP A 155 6.71 30.49 -4.93
C ASP A 155 5.83 29.24 -5.05
N ALA A 156 4.64 29.44 -5.62
CA ALA A 156 3.72 28.35 -5.96
C ALA A 156 4.16 27.62 -7.23
N TRP A 157 3.88 26.33 -7.27
CA TRP A 157 3.99 25.54 -8.50
C TRP A 157 2.85 25.91 -9.46
N SER A 158 3.18 26.11 -10.73
CA SER A 158 2.22 26.34 -11.81
C SER A 158 2.17 25.13 -12.74
N THR A 159 1.00 24.75 -13.23
CA THR A 159 0.87 23.64 -14.20
C THR A 159 1.41 24.06 -15.56
N LEU A 160 2.39 23.31 -16.07
CA LEU A 160 2.88 23.41 -17.45
C LEU A 160 1.95 22.67 -18.40
N THR A 161 1.64 21.40 -18.09
CA THR A 161 0.77 20.54 -18.91
C THR A 161 0.23 19.39 -18.09
N ASN A 162 -0.90 18.82 -18.52
CA ASN A 162 -1.49 17.62 -17.95
C ASN A 162 -1.51 16.51 -18.99
N PHE A 163 -1.24 15.28 -18.56
CA PHE A 163 -1.41 14.06 -19.33
C PHE A 163 -2.51 13.22 -18.68
N ALA A 164 -3.52 12.88 -19.47
CA ALA A 164 -4.51 11.90 -19.04
C ALA A 164 -3.88 10.50 -18.89
N ALA A 165 -4.55 9.63 -18.12
CA ALA A 165 -4.18 8.24 -17.98
C ALA A 165 -4.01 7.55 -19.34
N GLN A 166 -2.86 6.91 -19.54
CA GLN A 166 -2.58 6.16 -20.76
C GLN A 166 -3.02 4.70 -20.58
N PRO A 167 -3.52 4.00 -21.61
CA PRO A 167 -3.96 2.61 -21.49
C PRO A 167 -2.80 1.62 -21.31
N ALA A 168 -1.58 2.01 -21.66
CA ALA A 168 -0.36 1.23 -21.50
C ALA A 168 0.80 2.13 -21.08
N SER A 169 1.78 1.57 -20.38
CA SER A 169 2.96 2.32 -19.97
C SER A 169 3.73 2.82 -21.20
N THR A 170 4.03 4.12 -21.24
CA THR A 170 4.64 4.76 -22.41
C THR A 170 5.55 5.91 -21.99
N ASN A 171 6.51 6.24 -22.85
CA ASN A 171 7.37 7.41 -22.67
C ASN A 171 6.64 8.67 -23.17
N LEU A 172 6.43 9.64 -22.29
CA LEU A 172 5.86 10.93 -22.63
C LEU A 172 6.95 11.99 -22.71
N ILE A 173 6.81 12.91 -23.67
CA ILE A 173 7.74 14.01 -23.88
C ILE A 173 7.04 15.32 -23.57
N VAL A 174 7.70 16.17 -22.80
CA VAL A 174 7.31 17.54 -22.48
C VAL A 174 8.28 18.48 -23.17
N ALA A 175 7.76 19.55 -23.76
CA ALA A 175 8.55 20.62 -24.35
C ALA A 175 8.17 21.95 -23.70
N ASP A 176 9.16 22.70 -23.24
CA ASP A 176 8.99 24.03 -22.64
C ASP A 176 9.97 25.04 -23.28
N PRO A 177 9.51 26.20 -23.78
CA PRO A 177 10.40 27.22 -24.32
C PRO A 177 11.40 27.75 -23.28
N THR A 178 12.68 27.88 -23.65
CA THR A 178 13.74 28.40 -22.76
C THR A 178 13.75 29.93 -22.65
N GLY A 179 12.58 30.56 -22.58
CA GLY A 179 12.42 32.02 -22.50
C GLY A 179 12.80 32.60 -21.13
N ASN A 180 12.76 31.77 -20.08
CA ASN A 180 13.12 32.16 -18.72
C ASN A 180 14.57 31.75 -18.40
N PRO A 181 15.31 32.55 -17.61
CA PRO A 181 16.70 32.27 -17.28
C PRO A 181 16.85 31.01 -16.41
N GLN A 182 15.80 30.63 -15.69
CA GLN A 182 15.78 29.51 -14.78
C GLN A 182 14.36 29.00 -14.58
N ARG A 183 14.22 27.68 -14.48
CA ARG A 183 12.96 27.00 -14.17
C ARG A 183 13.23 25.64 -13.55
N PHE A 184 12.37 25.23 -12.64
CA PHE A 184 12.36 23.94 -11.98
C PHE A 184 11.08 23.21 -12.33
N TYR A 185 11.16 21.88 -12.42
CA TYR A 185 10.06 21.04 -12.86
C TYR A 185 9.80 19.93 -11.84
N ARG A 186 8.55 19.51 -11.71
CA ARG A 186 8.19 18.27 -11.01
C ARG A 186 7.09 17.53 -11.77
N LEU A 187 7.12 16.21 -11.65
CA LEU A 187 5.99 15.35 -11.98
C LEU A 187 5.11 15.26 -10.73
N ARG A 188 3.82 15.47 -10.89
CA ARG A 188 2.81 15.30 -9.85
C ARG A 188 1.78 14.27 -10.29
N LEU A 189 1.41 13.37 -9.39
CA LEU A 189 0.23 12.53 -9.53
C LEU A 189 -0.97 13.39 -9.08
N PRO A 190 -1.96 13.66 -9.95
CA PRO A 190 -3.07 14.58 -9.68
C PRO A 190 -3.83 14.30 -8.40
#